data_AF-A0AAW2SZK1-F1
#
_entry.id   AF-A0AAW2SZK1-F1
#
_cell.length_a   1.000
_cell.length_b   1.000
_cell.length_c   1.000
_cell.angle_alpha   90.00
_cell.angle_beta   90.00
_cell.angle_gamma   90.00
#
_symmetry.space_group_name_H-M   'P 1'
#
loop_
_entity.id
_entity.type
_entity.pdbx_description
1 polymer ?
#
loop_
_entity_poly.entity_id
_entity_poly.type
_entity_poly.pdbx_seq_one_letter_code
_entity_poly.pdbx_strand_id
1 'polypeptide(L)'
;MGQREDELERTDGGVVVVKPKPKKGLASKAIDWLEWAFVKLMHDPNRPLHYLSGNFAPVDETPPLTDLPVKGHLPECLNGEFVRVGPNLKFAPVAGYH
;
A
#
# COMPACT_ATOMS: atom_id res chain seq x y z
N MET A 1 9.14 -29.58 -21.09
CA MET A 1 8.06 -28.69 -21.59
C MET A 1 8.25 -27.37 -20.86
N GLY A 2 9.06 -26.48 -21.46
CA GLY A 2 9.53 -25.26 -20.80
C GLY A 2 8.40 -24.25 -20.67
N GLN A 3 8.14 -23.81 -19.44
CA GLN A 3 7.33 -22.63 -19.22
C GLN A 3 8.11 -21.44 -19.79
N ARG A 4 7.46 -20.70 -20.68
CA ARG A 4 7.99 -19.48 -21.28
C ARG A 4 8.00 -18.43 -20.17
N GLU A 5 9.15 -18.28 -19.53
CA GLU A 5 9.43 -17.12 -18.68
C GLU A 5 9.43 -15.92 -19.62
N ASP A 6 8.29 -15.23 -19.72
CA ASP A 6 8.30 -13.88 -20.26
C ASP A 6 9.27 -13.10 -19.35
N GLU A 7 10.42 -12.69 -19.90
CA GLU A 7 11.50 -12.00 -19.21
C GLU A 7 10.96 -10.65 -18.70
N LEU A 8 10.33 -10.67 -17.53
CA LEU A 8 9.74 -9.48 -16.93
C LEU A 8 10.86 -8.51 -16.60
N GLU A 9 10.90 -7.38 -17.30
CA GLU A 9 11.86 -6.30 -17.05
C GLU A 9 11.91 -5.99 -15.56
N ARG A 10 13.09 -6.12 -14.96
CA ARG A 10 13.35 -5.66 -13.59
C ARG A 10 13.93 -4.26 -13.68
N THR A 11 13.46 -3.39 -12.78
CA THR A 11 14.11 -2.09 -12.55
C THR A 11 15.53 -2.30 -12.03
N ASP A 12 16.37 -1.25 -12.10
CA ASP A 12 17.73 -1.24 -11.56
C ASP A 12 17.79 -1.66 -10.07
N GLY A 13 16.71 -1.40 -9.32
CA GLY A 13 16.52 -1.84 -7.93
C GLY A 13 15.96 -3.26 -7.75
N GLY A 14 15.92 -4.10 -8.79
CA GLY A 14 15.47 -5.48 -8.71
C GLY A 14 13.95 -5.69 -8.58
N VAL A 15 13.14 -4.63 -8.70
CA VAL A 15 11.66 -4.72 -8.67
C VAL A 15 11.15 -5.19 -10.03
N VAL A 16 10.31 -6.23 -10.05
CA VAL A 16 9.67 -6.77 -11.26
C VAL A 16 8.60 -5.80 -11.76
N VAL A 17 8.74 -5.32 -12.99
CA VAL A 17 7.76 -4.40 -13.59
C VAL A 17 6.54 -5.19 -14.05
N VAL A 18 5.46 -5.09 -13.28
CA VAL A 18 4.16 -5.64 -13.67
C VAL A 18 3.45 -4.65 -14.59
N LYS A 19 3.19 -5.05 -15.84
CA LYS A 19 2.39 -4.27 -16.82
C LYS A 19 0.99 -4.88 -16.94
N PRO A 20 0.04 -4.57 -16.02
CA PRO A 20 -1.29 -5.15 -16.07
C PRO A 20 -2.04 -4.69 -17.32
N LYS A 21 -2.88 -5.56 -17.89
CA LYS A 21 -3.77 -5.26 -19.03
C LYS A 21 -5.24 -5.29 -18.56
N PRO A 22 -5.70 -4.27 -17.82
CA PRO A 22 -7.06 -4.27 -17.27
C PRO A 22 -8.11 -4.19 -18.39
N LYS A 23 -9.12 -5.06 -18.33
CA LYS A 23 -10.26 -5.04 -19.25
C LYS A 23 -11.41 -4.25 -18.62
N LYS A 24 -11.49 -2.94 -18.90
CA LYS A 24 -12.58 -2.06 -18.41
C LYS A 24 -13.84 -2.18 -19.26
N GLY A 25 -14.48 -3.34 -19.23
CA GLY A 25 -15.71 -3.64 -19.99
C GLY A 25 -17.00 -3.33 -19.22
N LEU A 26 -18.14 -3.50 -19.89
CA LEU A 26 -19.48 -3.36 -19.25
C LEU A 26 -19.65 -4.25 -18.03
N ALA A 27 -19.11 -5.48 -18.07
CA ALA A 27 -19.15 -6.42 -16.95
C ALA A 27 -18.46 -5.87 -15.69
N SER A 28 -17.29 -5.23 -15.81
CA SER A 28 -16.60 -4.64 -14.66
C SER A 28 -17.43 -3.55 -13.98
N LYS A 29 -18.05 -2.67 -14.77
CA LYS A 29 -18.93 -1.62 -14.24
C LYS A 29 -20.17 -2.18 -13.52
N ALA A 30 -20.74 -3.27 -14.06
CA ALA A 30 -21.89 -3.92 -13.42
C ALA A 30 -21.51 -4.52 -12.06
N ILE A 31 -20.32 -5.10 -11.94
CA ILE A 31 -19.78 -5.61 -10.68
C ILE A 31 -19.52 -4.47 -9.69
N ASP A 32 -18.84 -3.41 -10.11
CA ASP A 32 -18.57 -2.24 -9.26
C ASP A 32 -19.88 -1.61 -8.74
N TRP A 33 -20.92 -1.54 -9.58
CA TRP A 33 -22.23 -1.03 -9.17
C TRP A 33 -22.93 -1.95 -8.15
N LEU A 34 -22.84 -3.27 -8.35
CA LEU A 34 -23.38 -4.25 -7.41
C LEU A 34 -22.67 -4.17 -6.06
N GLU A 35 -21.33 -4.12 -6.05
CA GLU A 35 -20.52 -3.93 -4.84
C GLU A 35 -20.95 -2.66 -4.10
N TRP A 36 -21.02 -1.52 -4.81
CA TRP A 36 -21.43 -0.25 -4.22
C TRP A 36 -22.82 -0.34 -3.58
N ALA A 37 -23.78 -0.99 -4.24
CA ALA A 37 -25.13 -1.17 -3.70
C ALA A 37 -25.13 -2.01 -2.41
N PHE A 38 -24.35 -3.10 -2.38
CA PHE A 38 -24.20 -3.94 -1.19
C PHE A 38 -23.52 -3.20 -0.03
N VAL A 39 -22.42 -2.49 -0.31
CA VAL A 39 -21.71 -1.70 0.71
C VAL A 39 -22.64 -0.66 1.31
N LYS A 40 -23.38 0.08 0.48
CA LYS A 40 -24.31 1.11 0.95
C LYS A 40 -25.46 0.55 1.80
N LEU A 41 -25.89 -0.67 1.54
CA LEU A 41 -26.95 -1.33 2.30
C LEU A 41 -26.46 -1.89 3.64
N MET A 42 -25.23 -2.42 3.68
CA MET A 42 -24.72 -3.22 4.81
C MET A 42 -23.77 -2.46 5.74
N HIS A 43 -23.10 -1.41 5.25
CA HIS A 43 -22.11 -0.67 6.02
C HIS A 43 -22.72 0.51 6.78
N ASP A 44 -22.45 0.59 8.08
CA ASP A 44 -22.78 1.74 8.91
C ASP A 44 -21.62 2.75 8.89
N PRO A 45 -21.79 3.93 8.26
CA PRO A 45 -20.73 4.93 8.11
C PRO A 45 -20.34 5.59 9.44
N ASN A 46 -21.13 5.43 10.50
CA ASN A 46 -20.81 5.98 11.82
C ASN A 46 -19.86 5.07 12.62
N ARG A 47 -19.55 3.87 12.12
CA ARG A 47 -18.59 3.00 12.78
C ARG A 47 -17.18 3.58 12.67
N PRO A 48 -16.47 3.73 13.79
CA PRO A 48 -15.13 4.30 13.78
C PRO A 48 -14.12 3.35 13.11
N LEU A 49 -13.26 3.92 12.26
CA LEU A 49 -12.12 3.25 11.64
C LEU A 49 -10.87 3.48 12.49
N HIS A 50 -10.79 2.81 13.64
CA HIS A 50 -9.73 3.04 14.64
C HIS A 50 -8.31 2.92 14.06
N TYR A 51 -8.08 1.97 13.15
CA TYR A 51 -6.79 1.70 12.51
C TYR A 51 -6.45 2.65 11.36
N LEU A 52 -7.22 3.73 11.17
CA LEU A 52 -6.98 4.74 10.14
C LEU A 52 -6.96 6.16 10.72
N SER A 53 -6.78 6.27 12.04
CA SER A 53 -6.85 7.55 12.75
C SER A 53 -5.61 7.77 13.63
N GLY A 54 -5.25 9.04 13.84
CA GLY A 54 -4.09 9.42 14.65
C GLY A 54 -2.80 8.77 14.15
N ASN A 55 -2.05 8.14 15.06
CA ASN A 55 -0.77 7.48 14.75
C ASN A 55 -0.91 6.20 13.89
N PHE A 56 -2.14 5.73 13.63
CA PHE A 56 -2.43 4.61 12.72
C PHE A 56 -2.92 5.07 11.35
N ALA A 57 -3.11 6.39 11.15
CA ALA A 57 -3.51 6.91 9.85
C ALA A 57 -2.41 6.65 8.80
N PRO A 58 -2.80 6.36 7.54
CA PRO A 58 -1.84 6.29 6.45
C PRO A 58 -1.04 7.59 6.29
N VAL A 59 0.19 7.46 5.81
CA VAL A 59 1.10 8.57 5.54
C VAL A 59 1.62 8.49 4.11
N ASP A 60 1.93 9.65 3.52
CA ASP A 60 2.56 9.71 2.22
C ASP A 60 4.00 9.15 2.27
N GLU A 61 4.46 8.61 1.14
CA GLU A 61 5.85 8.17 1.00
C GLU A 61 6.78 9.38 1.12
N THR A 62 7.79 9.27 1.97
CA THR A 62 8.82 10.28 2.14
C THR A 62 10.09 9.83 1.39
N PRO A 63 10.68 10.66 0.50
CA PRO A 63 11.93 10.30 -0.16
C PRO A 63 13.07 10.16 0.87
N PRO A 64 14.19 9.50 0.50
CA PRO A 64 15.34 9.36 1.39
C PRO A 64 15.80 10.71 1.95
N LEU A 65 15.93 10.79 3.28
CA LEU A 65 16.39 11.98 3.99
C LEU A 65 17.61 11.62 4.85
N THR A 66 18.72 12.32 4.62
CA THR A 66 19.96 12.16 5.36
C THR A 66 20.06 13.17 6.50
N ASP A 67 21.05 12.97 7.39
CA ASP A 67 21.45 13.96 8.40
C ASP A 67 20.33 14.37 9.38
N LEU A 68 19.50 13.40 9.79
CA LEU A 68 18.46 13.62 10.78
C LEU A 68 19.05 14.17 12.10
N PRO A 69 18.37 15.12 12.78
CA PRO A 69 18.90 15.72 14.01
C PRO A 69 19.17 14.68 15.11
N VAL A 70 20.43 14.58 15.55
CA VAL A 70 20.85 13.71 16.64
C VAL A 70 20.94 14.50 17.94
N LYS A 71 20.32 13.97 19.01
CA LYS A 71 20.52 14.45 20.38
C LYS A 71 21.42 13.47 21.13
N GLY A 72 22.58 13.95 21.62
CA GLY A 72 23.58 13.10 22.27
C GLY A 72 24.64 12.59 21.29
N HIS A 73 25.04 11.32 21.42
CA HIS A 73 26.10 10.70 20.60
C HIS A 73 25.68 9.28 20.15
N LEU A 74 25.78 9.01 18.85
CA LEU A 74 25.58 7.67 18.28
C LEU A 74 26.92 6.92 18.24
N PRO A 75 27.04 5.72 18.84
CA PRO A 75 28.26 4.93 18.78
C PRO A 75 28.67 4.57 17.34
N GLU A 76 29.96 4.70 17.02
CA GLU A 76 30.50 4.39 15.69
C GLU A 76 30.27 2.94 15.25
N CYS A 77 30.12 2.01 16.21
CA CYS A 77 29.84 0.60 15.92
C CYS A 77 28.40 0.33 15.46
N LEU A 78 27.48 1.30 15.57
CA LEU A 78 26.11 1.19 15.04
C LEU A 78 26.08 1.56 13.55
N ASN A 79 26.68 0.72 12.72
CA ASN A 79 26.78 0.92 11.28
C ASN A 79 25.93 -0.11 10.53
N GLY A 80 24.72 0.26 10.15
CA GLY A 80 23.77 -0.59 9.43
C GLY A 80 22.43 0.09 9.21
N GLU A 81 21.44 -0.67 8.77
CA GLU A 81 20.09 -0.17 8.46
C GLU A 81 19.06 -0.74 9.44
N PHE A 82 18.12 0.10 9.88
CA PHE A 82 16.97 -0.32 10.66
C PHE A 82 15.70 -0.20 9.82
N VAL A 83 15.18 -1.35 9.38
CA VAL A 83 13.99 -1.43 8.52
C VAL A 83 12.81 -1.98 9.31
N ARG A 84 11.62 -1.41 9.08
CA ARG A 84 10.35 -1.89 9.65
C ARG A 84 9.29 -1.97 8.56
N VAL A 85 8.36 -2.90 8.73
CA VAL A 85 7.15 -3.02 7.91
C VAL A 85 5.92 -2.81 8.76
N GLY A 86 4.88 -2.25 8.15
CA GLY A 86 3.59 -2.00 8.78
C GLY A 86 2.54 -1.63 7.72
N PRO A 87 1.24 -1.65 8.07
CA PRO A 87 0.19 -1.24 7.16
C PRO A 87 0.31 0.25 6.84
N ASN A 88 0.29 0.59 5.54
CA ASN A 88 0.17 1.95 5.03
C ASN A 88 -0.69 1.91 3.76
N LEU A 89 -2.00 2.02 3.91
CA LEU A 89 -2.94 1.87 2.80
C LEU A 89 -2.73 2.97 1.75
N LYS A 90 -2.58 2.55 0.49
CA LYS A 90 -2.52 3.47 -0.65
C LYS A 90 -3.87 4.10 -1.00
N PHE A 91 -4.97 3.42 -0.71
CA PHE A 91 -6.33 3.86 -0.99
C PHE A 91 -7.20 3.68 0.25
N ALA A 92 -8.09 4.63 0.51
CA ALA A 92 -9.06 4.53 1.59
C ALA A 92 -9.99 3.32 1.39
N PRO A 93 -10.32 2.56 2.44
CA PRO A 93 -11.24 1.43 2.33
C PRO A 93 -12.67 1.94 2.06
N VAL A 94 -13.45 1.11 1.35
CA VAL A 94 -14.87 1.40 1.07
C VAL A 94 -15.82 1.04 2.21
N ALA A 95 -15.34 0.28 3.21
CA ALA A 95 -16.09 -0.19 4.38
C ALA A 95 -15.13 -0.42 5.57
N GLY A 96 -15.41 -1.41 6.43
CA GLY A 96 -14.59 -1.71 7.62
C GLY A 96 -13.13 -2.08 7.32
N TYR A 97 -12.23 -1.79 8.27
CA TYR A 97 -10.78 -2.02 8.14
C TYR A 97 -10.12 -2.35 9.50
N HIS A 98 -9.15 -3.27 9.49
CA HIS A 98 -8.38 -3.76 10.64
C HIS A 98 -6.92 -3.99 10.29
#